data_AF-A0A657LS94-F1
#
_entry.id   AF-A0A657LS94-F1
#
_cell.length_a   1.000
_cell.length_b   1.000
_cell.length_c   1.000
_cell.angle_alpha   90.00
_cell.angle_beta   90.00
_cell.angle_gamma   90.00
#
_symmetry.space_group_name_H-M   'P 1'
#
loop_
_entity.id
_entity.type
_entity.pdbx_description
1 polymer ?
#
loop_
_entity_poly.entity_id
_entity_poly.type
_entity_poly.pdbx_seq_one_letter_code
_entity_poly.pdbx_strand_id
1 'polypeptide(L)'
;MTLSDISIGLASHAPNLDERPLEKRIGLIILATDHTTEADFQRMVANERIGVYVTRIPYANPVTPENLMKMQPSLTAAAGLILPDEPLDVVMYSCTSASVVIGDARIEAAIQAAKPDVPVVTPTAAAVQALKVMGAKSISVLTPYTVETSRPMARYFTDLGFKIDRFTCLGMSDDREMARISHAEISAFAAEAMAPESDALFISCTAVRAAEVVPRIETLLGKPVVSSNLATAWACLRICGDAVSRPDLGSLMTKPYLEG
;
A
#
# COMPACT_ATOMS: atom_id res chain seq x y z
N MET A 1 2.43 -37.28 -43.31
CA MET A 1 2.45 -35.82 -43.53
C MET A 1 3.76 -35.30 -42.96
N THR A 2 4.76 -35.16 -43.82
CA THR A 2 6.05 -34.54 -43.48
C THR A 2 5.80 -33.05 -43.27
N LEU A 3 6.12 -32.54 -42.08
CA LEU A 3 6.21 -31.10 -41.86
C LEU A 3 7.20 -30.56 -42.90
N SER A 4 6.68 -29.85 -43.89
CA SER A 4 7.40 -29.11 -44.90
C SER A 4 8.46 -28.22 -44.25
N ASP A 5 9.65 -28.16 -44.85
CA ASP A 5 10.81 -27.37 -44.43
C ASP A 5 10.44 -25.88 -44.23
N ILE A 6 10.21 -25.47 -42.98
CA ILE A 6 9.99 -24.06 -42.65
C ILE A 6 11.35 -23.36 -42.64
N SER A 7 11.52 -22.36 -43.51
CA SER A 7 12.69 -21.50 -43.51
C SER A 7 12.61 -20.49 -42.35
N ILE A 8 13.51 -20.62 -41.37
CA ILE A 8 13.68 -19.69 -40.26
C ILE A 8 14.89 -18.79 -40.59
N GLY A 9 14.70 -17.47 -40.60
CA GLY A 9 15.74 -16.50 -40.92
C GLY A 9 15.66 -15.26 -40.03
N LEU A 10 16.76 -14.50 -39.98
CA LEU A 10 16.83 -13.23 -39.26
C LEU A 10 16.15 -12.11 -40.05
N ALA A 11 15.58 -11.13 -39.34
CA ALA A 11 15.13 -9.89 -39.95
C ALA A 11 16.31 -9.14 -40.60
N SER A 12 16.03 -8.31 -41.61
CA SER A 12 17.05 -7.58 -42.39
C SER A 12 17.74 -6.45 -41.60
N HIS A 13 17.21 -6.07 -40.44
CA HIS A 13 17.80 -5.08 -39.55
C HIS A 13 17.41 -5.35 -38.09
N ALA A 14 18.21 -4.81 -37.16
CA ALA A 14 17.87 -4.81 -35.74
C ALA A 14 16.67 -3.88 -35.46
N PRO A 15 15.88 -4.16 -34.41
CA PRO A 15 14.85 -3.21 -33.95
C PRO A 15 15.49 -1.98 -33.31
N ASN A 16 14.82 -0.83 -33.43
CA ASN A 16 15.10 0.32 -32.58
C ASN A 16 14.47 0.06 -31.20
N LEU A 17 15.21 0.36 -30.14
CA LEU A 17 14.75 0.15 -28.77
C LEU A 17 14.39 1.51 -28.15
N ASP A 18 13.21 1.60 -27.56
CA ASP A 18 12.87 2.67 -26.64
C ASP A 18 13.68 2.53 -25.34
N GLU A 19 13.87 3.62 -24.59
CA GLU A 19 14.63 3.58 -23.33
C GLU A 19 13.99 2.62 -22.31
N ARG A 20 12.66 2.67 -22.19
CA ARG A 20 11.85 1.79 -21.33
C ARG A 20 10.45 1.59 -21.95
N PRO A 21 9.79 0.44 -21.72
CA PRO A 21 8.40 0.23 -22.16
C PRO A 21 7.39 1.16 -21.47
N LEU A 22 7.66 1.55 -20.22
CA LEU A 22 6.87 2.52 -19.44
C LEU A 22 7.85 3.45 -18.73
N GLU A 23 7.52 4.74 -18.68
CA GLU A 23 8.40 5.78 -18.11
C GLU A 23 8.71 5.51 -16.64
N LYS A 24 7.69 5.09 -15.87
CA LYS A 24 7.76 4.86 -14.43
C LYS A 24 7.43 3.43 -14.07
N ARG A 25 8.17 2.87 -13.12
CA ARG A 25 8.05 1.47 -12.70
C ARG A 25 7.92 1.36 -11.19
N ILE A 26 6.77 0.88 -10.74
CA ILE A 26 6.46 0.65 -9.33
C ILE A 26 6.54 -0.84 -9.06
N GLY A 27 7.41 -1.23 -8.13
CA GLY A 27 7.45 -2.60 -7.60
C GLY A 27 6.49 -2.76 -6.42
N LEU A 28 5.67 -3.80 -6.42
CA LEU A 28 4.84 -4.19 -5.28
C LEU A 28 5.31 -5.51 -4.70
N ILE A 29 5.60 -5.51 -3.39
CA ILE A 29 5.79 -6.73 -2.61
C ILE A 29 4.53 -6.94 -1.78
N ILE A 30 3.67 -7.86 -2.20
CA ILE A 30 2.38 -8.13 -1.54
C ILE A 30 2.35 -9.54 -0.94
N LEU A 31 1.35 -9.81 -0.09
CA LEU A 31 1.20 -11.13 0.51
C LEU A 31 0.66 -12.13 -0.52
N ALA A 32 1.03 -13.40 -0.39
CA ALA A 32 0.49 -14.48 -1.22
C ALA A 32 -1.05 -14.57 -1.15
N THR A 33 -1.64 -14.07 -0.06
CA THR A 33 -3.08 -14.00 0.23
C THR A 33 -3.73 -12.67 -0.17
N ASP A 34 -3.02 -11.74 -0.81
CA ASP A 34 -3.58 -10.44 -1.21
C ASP A 34 -4.69 -10.59 -2.26
N HIS A 35 -5.83 -9.93 -1.99
CA HIS A 35 -6.99 -9.80 -2.87
C HIS A 35 -7.30 -8.34 -3.21
N THR A 36 -6.50 -7.39 -2.71
CA THR A 36 -6.94 -5.99 -2.57
C THR A 36 -5.90 -5.00 -3.05
N THR A 37 -4.66 -5.08 -2.58
CA THR A 37 -3.62 -4.11 -2.95
C THR A 37 -3.37 -4.11 -4.45
N GLU A 38 -3.25 -5.29 -5.05
CA GLU A 38 -2.97 -5.40 -6.49
C GLU A 38 -4.10 -4.76 -7.31
N ALA A 39 -5.36 -5.08 -6.98
CA ALA A 39 -6.53 -4.50 -7.64
C ALA A 39 -6.62 -2.98 -7.43
N ASP A 40 -6.32 -2.50 -6.23
CA ASP A 40 -6.31 -1.07 -5.90
C ASP A 40 -5.23 -0.31 -6.69
N PHE A 41 -4.03 -0.87 -6.82
CA PHE A 41 -2.95 -0.26 -7.61
C PHE A 41 -3.24 -0.31 -9.11
N GLN A 42 -3.84 -1.37 -9.62
CA GLN A 42 -4.31 -1.41 -11.01
C GLN A 42 -5.35 -0.32 -11.29
N ARG A 43 -6.27 -0.09 -10.35
CA ARG A 43 -7.34 0.92 -10.49
C ARG A 43 -6.86 2.36 -10.30
N MET A 44 -5.96 2.62 -9.35
CA MET A 44 -5.58 3.98 -8.93
C MET A 44 -4.24 4.47 -9.51
N VAL A 45 -3.33 3.56 -9.85
CA VAL A 45 -1.93 3.89 -10.12
C VAL A 45 -1.48 3.53 -11.53
N ALA A 46 -1.77 2.31 -11.98
CA ALA A 46 -1.37 1.84 -13.30
C ALA A 46 -2.00 2.70 -14.42
N ASN A 47 -1.17 3.11 -15.39
CA ASN A 47 -1.61 3.86 -16.57
C ASN A 47 -0.54 3.77 -17.68
N GLU A 48 -0.72 4.48 -18.79
CA GLU A 48 0.19 4.47 -19.94
C GLU A 48 1.63 4.95 -19.62
N ARG A 49 1.82 5.65 -18.50
CA ARG A 49 3.12 6.14 -18.03
C ARG A 49 3.70 5.28 -16.89
N ILE A 50 2.86 4.70 -16.05
CA ILE A 50 3.25 4.02 -14.81
C ILE A 50 2.91 2.52 -14.87
N GLY A 51 3.95 1.69 -14.88
CA GLY A 51 3.86 0.23 -14.76
C GLY A 51 3.86 -0.23 -13.30
N VAL A 52 3.05 -1.25 -13.02
CA VAL A 52 2.97 -1.90 -11.70
C VAL A 52 3.45 -3.35 -11.84
N TYR A 53 4.52 -3.71 -11.13
CA TYR A 53 5.20 -5.01 -11.21
C TYR A 53 5.17 -5.70 -9.85
N VAL A 54 4.54 -6.87 -9.80
CA VAL A 54 4.15 -7.49 -8.52
C VAL A 54 4.96 -8.75 -8.25
N THR A 55 5.43 -8.88 -7.01
CA THR A 55 5.93 -10.13 -6.44
C THR A 55 5.13 -10.46 -5.18
N ARG A 56 5.09 -11.74 -4.82
CA ARG A 56 4.35 -12.24 -3.64
C ARG A 56 5.30 -12.88 -2.64
N ILE A 57 5.10 -12.59 -1.36
CA ILE A 57 5.79 -13.27 -0.25
C ILE A 57 4.84 -14.23 0.47
N PRO A 58 5.35 -15.38 0.98
CA PRO A 58 4.55 -16.28 1.79
C PRO A 58 4.14 -15.59 3.09
N TYR A 59 2.89 -15.80 3.48
CA TYR A 59 2.33 -15.37 4.74
C TYR A 59 1.35 -16.43 5.24
N ALA A 60 1.32 -16.63 6.55
CA ALA A 60 0.46 -17.61 7.20
C ALA A 60 -0.41 -16.92 8.25
N ASN A 61 -1.73 -17.07 8.10
CA ASN A 61 -2.70 -16.71 9.13
C ASN A 61 -2.56 -17.65 10.34
N PRO A 62 -2.95 -17.20 11.56
CA PRO A 62 -3.58 -15.92 11.88
C PRO A 62 -2.62 -14.71 11.87
N VAL A 63 -3.18 -13.50 11.73
CA VAL A 63 -2.47 -12.21 11.83
C VAL A 63 -2.03 -11.96 13.27
N THR A 64 -0.86 -12.50 13.62
CA THR A 64 -0.19 -12.32 14.91
C THR A 64 1.17 -11.64 14.73
N PRO A 65 1.66 -10.88 15.74
CA PRO A 65 3.00 -10.28 15.68
C PRO A 65 4.12 -11.27 15.34
N GLU A 66 4.04 -12.51 15.86
CA GLU A 66 5.00 -13.57 15.59
C GLU A 66 5.03 -13.96 14.11
N ASN A 67 3.87 -14.20 13.49
CA ASN A 67 3.80 -14.57 12.08
C ASN A 67 4.22 -13.42 11.17
N LEU A 68 3.93 -12.18 11.55
CA LEU A 68 4.34 -11.00 10.78
C LEU A 68 5.87 -10.85 10.73
N MET A 69 6.58 -11.11 11.82
CA MET A 69 8.05 -11.05 11.87
C MET A 69 8.72 -12.08 10.95
N LYS A 70 8.09 -13.25 10.73
CA LYS A 70 8.63 -14.31 9.86
C LYS A 70 8.71 -13.91 8.39
N MET A 71 8.09 -12.80 7.98
CA MET A 71 8.12 -12.31 6.61
C MET A 71 9.40 -11.56 6.25
N GLN A 72 10.08 -10.94 7.22
CA GLN A 72 11.24 -10.09 6.96
C GLN A 72 12.32 -10.77 6.10
N PRO A 73 12.70 -12.05 6.35
CA PRO A 73 13.74 -12.72 5.55
C PRO A 73 13.40 -12.88 4.07
N SER A 74 12.11 -12.85 3.71
CA SER A 74 11.65 -13.02 2.32
C SER A 74 11.68 -11.72 1.51
N LEU A 75 11.81 -10.55 2.15
CA LEU A 75 11.69 -9.25 1.48
C LEU A 75 12.79 -9.03 0.44
N THR A 76 14.05 -9.32 0.79
CA THR A 76 15.19 -9.14 -0.13
C THR A 76 15.05 -10.02 -1.37
N ALA A 77 14.74 -11.30 -1.18
CA ALA A 77 14.54 -12.23 -2.29
C ALA A 77 13.37 -11.81 -3.17
N ALA A 78 12.25 -11.39 -2.57
CA ALA A 78 11.08 -10.92 -3.30
C ALA A 78 11.37 -9.66 -4.13
N ALA A 79 12.04 -8.66 -3.54
CA ALA A 79 12.45 -7.45 -4.24
C ALA A 79 13.36 -7.76 -5.44
N GLY A 80 14.28 -8.72 -5.29
CA GLY A 80 15.18 -9.17 -6.37
C GLY A 80 14.47 -9.84 -7.55
N LEU A 81 13.27 -10.38 -7.36
CA LEU A 81 12.46 -10.96 -8.45
C LEU A 81 11.76 -9.91 -9.32
N ILE A 82 11.61 -8.68 -8.84
CA ILE A 82 10.93 -7.61 -9.59
C ILE A 82 11.93 -7.02 -10.59
N LEU A 83 11.73 -7.31 -11.89
CA LEU A 83 12.55 -6.82 -13.00
C LEU A 83 14.06 -6.92 -12.69
N PRO A 84 14.65 -8.12 -12.68
CA PRO A 84 16.08 -8.30 -12.41
C PRO A 84 16.95 -7.37 -13.26
N ASP A 85 17.99 -6.80 -12.66
CA ASP A 85 18.93 -5.87 -13.29
C ASP A 85 18.33 -4.56 -13.83
N GLU A 86 17.04 -4.30 -13.61
CA GLU A 86 16.38 -3.06 -14.01
C GLU A 86 16.04 -2.16 -12.81
N PRO A 87 16.17 -0.83 -12.97
CA PRO A 87 15.79 0.12 -11.95
C PRO A 87 14.25 0.20 -11.81
N LEU A 88 13.82 0.41 -10.57
CA LEU A 88 12.45 0.75 -10.19
C LEU A 88 12.44 2.20 -9.67
N ASP A 89 11.36 2.93 -9.90
CA ASP A 89 11.22 4.31 -9.39
C ASP A 89 10.77 4.32 -7.92
N VAL A 90 10.05 3.27 -7.48
CA VAL A 90 9.64 3.08 -6.08
C VAL A 90 9.26 1.61 -5.85
N VAL A 91 9.52 1.11 -4.63
CA VAL A 91 9.03 -0.20 -4.17
C VAL A 91 8.10 0.00 -2.98
N MET A 92 6.90 -0.56 -3.06
CA MET A 92 5.92 -0.56 -1.97
C MET A 92 5.81 -1.96 -1.36
N TYR A 93 5.95 -2.04 -0.04
CA TYR A 93 5.67 -3.27 0.71
C TYR A 93 4.27 -3.24 1.30
N SER A 94 3.38 -4.14 0.85
CA SER A 94 1.98 -4.12 1.24
C SER A 94 1.66 -4.99 2.45
N CYS A 95 1.99 -4.51 3.64
CA CYS A 95 1.42 -5.05 4.87
C CYS A 95 1.53 -4.03 6.02
N THR A 96 0.41 -3.42 6.42
CA THR A 96 0.40 -2.40 7.48
C THR A 96 0.84 -2.96 8.82
N SER A 97 0.26 -4.09 9.25
CA SER A 97 0.58 -4.71 10.54
C SER A 97 2.03 -5.18 10.60
N ALA A 98 2.57 -5.77 9.53
CA ALA A 98 3.99 -6.14 9.49
C ALA A 98 4.91 -4.93 9.46
N SER A 99 4.52 -3.83 8.82
CA SER A 99 5.32 -2.61 8.82
C SER A 99 5.49 -2.02 10.22
N VAL A 100 4.45 -2.10 11.04
CA VAL A 100 4.54 -1.75 12.47
C VAL A 100 5.49 -2.67 13.22
N VAL A 101 5.38 -3.98 13.01
CA VAL A 101 6.08 -4.99 13.84
C VAL A 101 7.55 -5.16 13.42
N ILE A 102 7.83 -5.21 12.11
CA ILE A 102 9.17 -5.31 11.56
C ILE A 102 9.89 -3.95 11.67
N GLY A 103 9.16 -2.86 11.45
CA GLY A 103 9.68 -1.49 11.43
C GLY A 103 10.07 -1.04 10.02
N ASP A 104 9.67 0.18 9.67
CA ASP A 104 9.84 0.77 8.33
C ASP A 104 11.30 0.71 7.85
N ALA A 105 12.26 1.13 8.69
CA ALA A 105 13.68 1.14 8.34
C ALA A 105 14.26 -0.26 8.05
N ARG A 106 13.74 -1.31 8.71
CA ARG A 106 14.21 -2.69 8.46
C ARG A 106 13.64 -3.25 7.16
N ILE A 107 12.41 -2.85 6.81
CA ILE A 107 11.81 -3.18 5.53
C ILE A 107 12.56 -2.48 4.41
N GLU A 108 12.84 -1.19 4.57
CA GLU A 108 13.63 -0.40 3.63
C GLU A 108 15.00 -1.04 3.37
N ALA A 109 15.77 -1.31 4.44
CA ALA A 109 17.08 -1.94 4.31
C ALA A 109 17.01 -3.32 3.62
N ALA A 110 15.99 -4.12 3.90
CA ALA A 110 15.82 -5.43 3.27
C ALA A 110 15.52 -5.33 1.77
N ILE A 111 14.72 -4.34 1.35
CA ILE A 111 14.39 -4.10 -0.05
C ILE A 111 15.60 -3.53 -0.79
N GLN A 112 16.27 -2.53 -0.21
CA GLN A 112 17.44 -1.88 -0.79
C GLN A 112 18.65 -2.82 -0.91
N ALA A 113 18.71 -3.90 -0.11
CA ALA A 113 19.71 -4.95 -0.30
C ALA A 113 19.62 -5.64 -1.67
N ALA A 114 18.45 -5.67 -2.31
CA ALA A 114 18.26 -6.23 -3.66
C ALA A 114 18.03 -5.14 -4.73
N LYS A 115 17.55 -3.97 -4.34
CA LYS A 115 17.30 -2.81 -5.21
C LYS A 115 17.95 -1.56 -4.60
N PRO A 116 19.28 -1.40 -4.74
CA PRO A 116 20.01 -0.29 -4.13
C PRO A 116 19.39 1.08 -4.45
N ASP A 117 19.36 1.95 -3.45
CA ASP A 117 18.89 3.34 -3.53
C ASP A 117 17.43 3.54 -3.97
N VAL A 118 16.64 2.47 -4.10
CA VAL A 118 15.23 2.60 -4.47
C VAL A 118 14.44 3.25 -3.33
N PRO A 119 13.58 4.25 -3.61
CA PRO A 119 12.62 4.73 -2.63
C PRO A 119 11.71 3.59 -2.18
N VAL A 120 11.54 3.45 -0.86
CA VAL A 120 10.68 2.42 -0.26
C VAL A 120 9.48 3.06 0.42
N VAL A 121 8.29 2.53 0.12
CA VAL A 121 7.03 2.96 0.72
C VAL A 121 6.44 1.83 1.56
N THR A 122 6.15 2.12 2.83
CA THR A 122 5.35 1.26 3.70
C THR A 122 3.99 1.91 4.01
N PRO A 123 2.92 1.14 4.27
CA PRO A 123 1.61 1.68 4.60
C PRO A 123 1.60 2.59 5.83
N THR A 124 2.41 2.26 6.83
CA THR A 124 2.57 3.04 8.07
C THR A 124 3.23 4.39 7.81
N ALA A 125 4.38 4.41 7.12
CA ALA A 125 5.06 5.65 6.78
C ALA A 125 4.22 6.54 5.83
N ALA A 126 3.57 5.92 4.84
CA ALA A 126 2.67 6.62 3.92
C ALA A 126 1.46 7.22 4.65
N ALA A 127 0.86 6.48 5.59
CA ALA A 127 -0.27 6.98 6.39
C ALA A 127 0.14 8.16 7.26
N VAL A 128 1.34 8.13 7.87
CA VAL A 128 1.87 9.26 8.65
C VAL A 128 2.01 10.52 7.78
N GLN A 129 2.60 10.39 6.59
CA GLN A 129 2.74 11.51 5.66
C GLN A 129 1.38 12.03 5.19
N ALA A 130 0.46 11.12 4.86
CA ALA A 130 -0.91 11.45 4.48
C ALA A 130 -1.65 12.22 5.57
N LEU A 131 -1.61 11.75 6.82
CA LEU A 131 -2.25 12.43 7.95
C LEU A 131 -1.63 13.82 8.19
N LYS A 132 -0.31 13.95 8.08
CA LYS A 132 0.39 15.24 8.21
C LYS A 132 -0.02 16.24 7.13
N VAL A 133 -0.07 15.84 5.85
CA VAL A 133 -0.47 16.75 4.77
C VAL A 133 -1.96 17.12 4.83
N MET A 134 -2.78 16.27 5.47
CA MET A 134 -4.16 16.59 5.79
C MET A 134 -4.31 17.51 7.01
N GLY A 135 -3.20 17.85 7.69
CA GLY A 135 -3.19 18.72 8.86
C GLY A 135 -3.68 18.06 10.14
N ALA A 136 -3.80 16.73 10.17
CA ALA A 136 -4.34 16.00 11.31
C ALA A 136 -3.33 15.94 12.46
N LYS A 137 -3.79 16.21 13.68
CA LYS A 137 -3.03 16.06 14.93
C LYS A 137 -3.70 15.05 15.87
N SER A 138 -5.03 15.05 15.89
CA SER A 138 -5.85 14.07 16.62
C SER A 138 -6.55 13.17 15.62
N ILE A 139 -6.44 11.86 15.78
CA ILE A 139 -6.93 10.88 14.81
C ILE A 139 -7.79 9.82 15.48
N SER A 140 -8.71 9.28 14.70
CA SER A 140 -9.35 8.01 14.99
C SER A 140 -8.73 6.92 14.12
N VAL A 141 -8.61 5.71 14.64
CA VAL A 141 -8.08 4.56 13.91
C VAL A 141 -9.12 3.44 13.87
N LEU A 142 -9.46 2.98 12.68
CA LEU A 142 -10.23 1.75 12.44
C LEU A 142 -9.29 0.66 11.92
N THR A 143 -9.32 -0.51 12.52
CA THR A 143 -8.54 -1.66 12.06
C THR A 143 -9.36 -2.94 12.13
N PRO A 144 -9.19 -3.88 11.19
CA PRO A 144 -9.89 -5.15 11.25
C PRO A 144 -9.32 -6.08 12.32
N TYR A 145 -8.10 -5.84 12.82
CA TYR A 145 -7.37 -6.81 13.63
C TYR A 145 -7.96 -7.01 15.04
N THR A 146 -7.42 -7.99 15.74
CA THR A 146 -7.59 -8.14 17.19
C THR A 146 -6.95 -6.98 17.96
N VAL A 147 -7.37 -6.79 19.22
CA VAL A 147 -6.76 -5.79 20.11
C VAL A 147 -5.27 -6.04 20.29
N GLU A 148 -4.86 -7.30 20.47
CA GLU A 148 -3.45 -7.68 20.65
C GLU A 148 -2.58 -7.23 19.47
N THR A 149 -2.98 -7.59 18.24
CA THR A 149 -2.28 -7.20 17.01
C THR A 149 -2.28 -5.69 16.78
N SER A 150 -3.26 -4.98 17.34
CA SER A 150 -3.42 -3.54 17.17
C SER A 150 -2.62 -2.68 18.16
N ARG A 151 -2.22 -3.22 19.32
CA ARG A 151 -1.47 -2.44 20.33
C ARG A 151 -0.17 -1.82 19.80
N PRO A 152 0.67 -2.54 19.02
CA PRO A 152 1.88 -1.93 18.45
C PRO A 152 1.56 -0.74 17.53
N MET A 153 0.43 -0.79 16.83
CA MET A 153 0.03 0.27 15.90
C MET A 153 -0.38 1.55 16.62
N ALA A 154 -1.12 1.42 17.73
CA ALA A 154 -1.43 2.57 18.57
C ALA A 154 -0.15 3.27 19.04
N ARG A 155 0.84 2.49 19.51
CA ARG A 155 2.16 3.03 19.93
C ARG A 155 2.88 3.73 18.79
N TYR A 156 2.93 3.10 17.61
CA TYR A 156 3.59 3.68 16.44
C TYR A 156 3.09 5.10 16.12
N PHE A 157 1.78 5.31 16.09
CA PHE A 157 1.22 6.65 15.79
C PHE A 157 1.39 7.63 16.96
N THR A 158 1.27 7.18 18.22
CA THR A 158 1.50 8.07 19.37
C THR A 158 2.95 8.51 19.49
N ASP A 159 3.91 7.62 19.21
CA ASP A 159 5.34 7.93 19.25
C ASP A 159 5.74 8.95 18.16
N LEU A 160 4.96 9.01 17.08
CA LEU A 160 5.10 10.00 16.00
C LEU A 160 4.31 11.29 16.24
N GLY A 161 3.72 11.46 17.42
CA GLY A 161 3.10 12.71 17.88
C GLY A 161 1.61 12.85 17.58
N PHE A 162 0.94 11.81 17.09
CA PHE A 162 -0.51 11.84 16.94
C PHE A 162 -1.22 11.57 18.27
N LYS A 163 -2.26 12.35 18.57
CA LYS A 163 -3.22 12.02 19.62
C LYS A 163 -4.24 11.03 19.03
N ILE A 164 -4.44 9.88 19.67
CA ILE A 164 -5.47 8.92 19.26
C ILE A 164 -6.70 9.14 20.14
N ASP A 165 -7.79 9.66 19.57
CA ASP A 165 -9.04 9.89 20.32
C ASP A 165 -9.89 8.62 20.42
N ARG A 166 -9.87 7.80 19.36
CA ARG A 166 -10.55 6.51 19.32
C ARG A 166 -9.76 5.50 18.51
N PHE A 167 -9.73 4.26 19.00
CA PHE A 167 -9.09 3.13 18.33
C PHE A 167 -10.06 1.95 18.34
N THR A 168 -10.59 1.59 17.17
CA THR A 168 -11.63 0.57 17.00
C THR A 168 -11.06 -0.66 16.28
N CYS A 169 -11.27 -1.84 16.87
CA CYS A 169 -10.79 -3.14 16.38
C CYS A 169 -11.97 -4.04 16.01
N LEU A 170 -11.99 -4.62 14.80
CA LEU A 170 -13.06 -5.57 14.40
C LEU A 170 -12.82 -7.01 14.89
N GLY A 171 -11.64 -7.31 15.44
CA GLY A 171 -11.39 -8.61 16.07
C GLY A 171 -11.06 -9.76 15.10
N MET A 172 -10.77 -9.47 13.84
CA MET A 172 -10.49 -10.46 12.80
C MET A 172 -9.02 -10.89 12.80
N SER A 173 -8.76 -12.14 12.38
CA SER A 173 -7.42 -12.74 12.36
C SER A 173 -7.02 -13.33 11.01
N ASP A 174 -7.91 -13.30 10.00
CA ASP A 174 -7.67 -13.82 8.65
C ASP A 174 -7.84 -12.71 7.62
N ASP A 175 -6.76 -12.37 6.91
CA ASP A 175 -6.74 -11.32 5.89
C ASP A 175 -7.68 -11.58 4.70
N ARG A 176 -7.97 -12.85 4.39
CA ARG A 176 -8.93 -13.24 3.33
C ARG A 176 -10.37 -12.94 3.74
N GLU A 177 -10.66 -12.96 5.03
CA GLU A 177 -11.94 -12.51 5.55
C GLU A 177 -12.04 -10.99 5.55
N MET A 178 -10.94 -10.31 5.93
CA MET A 178 -10.87 -8.84 5.90
C MET A 178 -11.11 -8.28 4.49
N ALA A 179 -10.60 -8.96 3.45
CA ALA A 179 -10.87 -8.62 2.05
C ALA A 179 -12.34 -8.74 1.63
N ARG A 180 -13.13 -9.52 2.37
CA ARG A 180 -14.55 -9.76 2.08
C ARG A 180 -15.51 -8.90 2.90
N ILE A 181 -15.01 -8.04 3.80
CA ILE A 181 -15.86 -7.04 4.46
C ILE A 181 -16.56 -6.22 3.37
N SER A 182 -17.88 -6.08 3.48
CA SER A 182 -18.66 -5.36 2.47
C SER A 182 -18.37 -3.86 2.54
N HIS A 183 -18.48 -3.17 1.42
CA HIS A 183 -18.33 -1.71 1.35
C HIS A 183 -19.27 -0.95 2.29
N ALA A 184 -20.49 -1.46 2.47
CA ALA A 184 -21.47 -0.91 3.39
C ALA A 184 -20.98 -1.03 4.84
N GLU A 185 -20.48 -2.21 5.23
CA GLU A 185 -19.92 -2.45 6.57
C GLU A 185 -18.66 -1.61 6.82
N ILE A 186 -17.75 -1.50 5.84
CA ILE A 186 -16.58 -0.61 5.97
C ILE A 186 -17.03 0.83 6.27
N SER A 187 -18.06 1.32 5.58
CA SER A 187 -18.59 2.67 5.81
C SER A 187 -19.27 2.82 7.17
N ALA A 188 -20.01 1.80 7.61
CA ALA A 188 -20.68 1.79 8.91
C ALA A 188 -19.67 1.79 10.06
N PHE A 189 -18.66 0.91 10.01
CA PHE A 189 -17.59 0.86 11.00
C PHE A 189 -16.72 2.12 10.99
N ALA A 190 -16.53 2.75 9.83
CA ALA A 190 -15.85 4.04 9.75
C ALA A 190 -16.60 5.15 10.51
N ALA A 191 -17.94 5.18 10.40
CA ALA A 191 -18.78 6.09 11.16
C ALA A 191 -18.76 5.80 12.67
N GLU A 192 -18.76 4.53 13.06
CA GLU A 192 -18.62 4.13 14.46
C GLU A 192 -17.22 4.49 15.01
N ALA A 193 -16.17 4.31 14.22
CA ALA A 193 -14.80 4.56 14.64
C ALA A 193 -14.44 6.05 14.72
N MET A 194 -15.17 6.93 14.04
CA MET A 194 -14.83 8.35 14.00
C MET A 194 -15.27 9.08 15.28
N ALA A 195 -14.31 9.52 16.09
CA ALA A 195 -14.59 10.40 17.21
C ALA A 195 -14.95 11.84 16.74
N PRO A 196 -15.91 12.50 17.40
CA PRO A 196 -16.29 13.89 17.08
C PRO A 196 -15.13 14.89 17.11
N GLU A 197 -14.13 14.66 17.94
CA GLU A 197 -12.96 15.51 18.15
C GLU A 197 -11.76 15.20 17.23
N SER A 198 -11.77 14.06 16.53
CA SER A 198 -10.67 13.70 15.63
C SER A 198 -10.67 14.56 14.37
N ASP A 199 -9.48 14.93 13.91
CA ASP A 199 -9.27 15.67 12.66
C ASP A 199 -9.45 14.77 11.43
N ALA A 200 -9.05 13.50 11.53
CA ALA A 200 -9.10 12.52 10.45
C ALA A 200 -9.34 11.09 10.95
N LEU A 201 -9.86 10.24 10.07
CA LEU A 201 -9.94 8.79 10.26
C LEU A 201 -8.83 8.09 9.48
N PHE A 202 -8.08 7.22 10.14
CA PHE A 202 -7.20 6.24 9.49
C PHE A 202 -7.82 4.85 9.49
N ILE A 203 -8.08 4.29 8.31
CA ILE A 203 -8.51 2.90 8.13
C ILE A 203 -7.28 2.05 7.80
N SER A 204 -6.85 1.28 8.78
CA SER A 204 -5.64 0.49 8.75
C SER A 204 -5.90 -0.93 8.25
N CYS A 205 -5.01 -1.42 7.39
CA CYS A 205 -4.92 -2.74 6.76
C CYS A 205 -4.97 -2.62 5.23
N THR A 206 -4.03 -3.30 4.56
CA THR A 206 -3.98 -3.35 3.09
C THR A 206 -4.94 -4.37 2.48
N ALA A 207 -5.42 -5.33 3.27
CA ALA A 207 -6.43 -6.30 2.85
C ALA A 207 -7.87 -5.76 2.92
N VAL A 208 -8.12 -4.62 3.58
CA VAL A 208 -9.47 -4.04 3.62
C VAL A 208 -9.67 -3.17 2.38
N ARG A 209 -10.77 -3.40 1.65
CA ARG A 209 -11.18 -2.64 0.45
C ARG A 209 -11.67 -1.21 0.76
N ALA A 210 -10.97 -0.53 1.64
CA ALA A 210 -11.32 0.79 2.15
C ALA A 210 -11.09 1.88 1.11
N ALA A 211 -10.04 1.78 0.29
CA ALA A 211 -9.73 2.78 -0.74
C ALA A 211 -10.86 2.96 -1.78
N GLU A 212 -11.69 1.92 -1.98
CA GLU A 212 -12.84 1.96 -2.89
C GLU A 212 -14.01 2.80 -2.35
N VAL A 213 -14.04 3.10 -1.05
CA VAL A 213 -15.15 3.79 -0.39
C VAL A 213 -14.74 5.05 0.36
N VAL A 214 -13.46 5.45 0.31
CA VAL A 214 -12.99 6.68 0.96
C VAL A 214 -13.86 7.90 0.63
N PRO A 215 -14.17 8.24 -0.64
CA PRO A 215 -14.98 9.43 -0.95
C PRO A 215 -16.37 9.40 -0.30
N ARG A 216 -16.99 8.21 -0.24
CA ARG A 216 -18.29 8.00 0.40
C ARG A 216 -18.20 8.21 1.91
N ILE A 217 -17.14 7.71 2.54
CA ILE A 217 -16.91 7.88 3.98
C ILE A 217 -16.60 9.34 4.29
N GLU A 218 -15.77 10.02 3.49
CA GLU A 218 -15.51 11.46 3.67
C GLU A 218 -16.80 12.29 3.58
N THR A 219 -17.68 11.96 2.62
CA THR A 219 -19.01 12.59 2.50
C THR A 219 -19.87 12.36 3.74
N LEU A 220 -19.86 11.14 4.28
CA LEU A 220 -20.63 10.77 5.46
C LEU A 220 -20.13 11.48 6.73
N LEU A 221 -18.81 11.57 6.90
CA LEU A 221 -18.18 12.09 8.12
C LEU A 221 -17.96 13.61 8.08
N GLY A 222 -17.92 14.20 6.89
CA GLY A 222 -17.51 15.60 6.69
C GLY A 222 -16.04 15.84 7.07
N LYS A 223 -15.22 14.79 7.12
CA LYS A 223 -13.82 14.83 7.60
C LYS A 223 -12.91 13.95 6.73
N PRO A 224 -11.61 14.29 6.63
CA PRO A 224 -10.60 13.49 5.93
C PRO A 224 -10.58 12.02 6.34
N VAL A 225 -10.42 11.15 5.34
CA VAL A 225 -10.24 9.70 5.55
C VAL A 225 -8.99 9.25 4.80
N VAL A 226 -8.10 8.57 5.51
CA VAL A 226 -6.90 7.94 4.96
C VAL A 226 -7.05 6.43 5.10
N SER A 227 -6.84 5.66 4.04
CA SER A 227 -6.68 4.21 4.12
C SER A 227 -5.24 3.81 3.81
N SER A 228 -4.82 2.61 4.24
CA SER A 228 -3.48 2.08 3.93
C SER A 228 -3.19 2.06 2.43
N ASN A 229 -4.14 1.58 1.62
CA ASN A 229 -3.97 1.50 0.16
C ASN A 229 -4.05 2.87 -0.52
N LEU A 230 -4.92 3.78 -0.04
CA LEU A 230 -4.97 5.14 -0.58
C LEU A 230 -3.69 5.91 -0.30
N ALA A 231 -3.17 5.82 0.93
CA ALA A 231 -1.94 6.51 1.33
C ALA A 231 -0.73 6.01 0.53
N THR A 232 -0.60 4.72 0.34
CA THR A 232 0.53 4.14 -0.42
C THR A 232 0.42 4.42 -1.92
N ALA A 233 -0.77 4.34 -2.51
CA ALA A 233 -1.00 4.73 -3.90
C ALA A 233 -0.68 6.22 -4.11
N TRP A 234 -1.17 7.10 -3.24
CA TRP A 234 -0.86 8.53 -3.26
C TRP A 234 0.65 8.78 -3.17
N ALA A 235 1.35 8.15 -2.21
CA ALA A 235 2.78 8.31 -2.05
C ALA A 235 3.56 7.88 -3.30
N CYS A 236 3.26 6.70 -3.84
CA CYS A 236 3.96 6.17 -5.02
C CYS A 236 3.72 7.06 -6.26
N LEU A 237 2.48 7.51 -6.49
CA LEU A 237 2.17 8.44 -7.58
C LEU A 237 3.03 9.70 -7.50
N ARG A 238 3.11 10.31 -6.31
CA ARG A 238 3.87 11.55 -6.13
C ARG A 238 5.38 11.35 -6.28
N ILE A 239 5.94 10.25 -5.77
CA ILE A 239 7.35 9.88 -5.97
C ILE A 239 7.65 9.70 -7.46
N CYS A 240 6.71 9.12 -8.23
CA CYS A 240 6.83 9.01 -9.69
C CYS A 240 6.57 10.34 -10.45
N GLY A 241 6.39 11.46 -9.74
CA GLY A 241 6.11 12.77 -10.33
C GLY A 241 4.71 12.91 -10.92
N ASP A 242 3.78 12.02 -10.59
CA ASP A 242 2.36 12.17 -10.92
C ASP A 242 1.66 13.00 -9.83
N ALA A 243 1.51 14.29 -10.10
CA ALA A 243 0.79 15.25 -9.26
C ALA A 243 -0.66 15.49 -9.70
N VAL A 244 -1.21 14.64 -10.58
CA VAL A 244 -2.58 14.81 -11.09
C VAL A 244 -3.57 14.67 -9.94
N SER A 245 -4.44 15.68 -9.78
CA SER A 245 -5.49 15.70 -8.76
C SER A 245 -6.61 14.72 -9.14
N ARG A 246 -6.98 13.84 -8.20
CA ARG A 246 -8.02 12.81 -8.39
C ARG A 246 -9.04 12.85 -7.23
N PRO A 247 -9.88 13.90 -7.12
CA PRO A 247 -10.81 14.07 -6.00
C PRO A 247 -11.85 12.96 -5.90
N ASP A 248 -12.14 12.27 -7.01
CA ASP A 248 -13.00 11.09 -7.09
C ASP A 248 -12.46 9.88 -6.31
N LEU A 249 -11.17 9.85 -5.99
CA LEU A 249 -10.53 8.82 -5.16
C LEU A 249 -10.40 9.22 -3.68
N GLY A 250 -10.75 10.45 -3.32
CA GLY A 250 -10.70 10.98 -1.96
C GLY A 250 -9.81 12.21 -1.83
N SER A 251 -10.03 12.98 -0.76
CA SER A 251 -9.38 14.29 -0.58
C SER A 251 -7.85 14.24 -0.53
N LEU A 252 -7.27 13.14 -0.03
CA LEU A 252 -5.81 12.93 -0.02
C LEU A 252 -5.20 12.98 -1.42
N MET A 253 -5.90 12.47 -2.44
CA MET A 253 -5.40 12.43 -3.83
C MET A 253 -5.32 13.81 -4.49
N THR A 254 -5.77 14.86 -3.80
CA THR A 254 -5.59 16.27 -4.20
C THR A 254 -4.35 16.93 -3.58
N LYS A 255 -3.66 16.24 -2.65
CA LYS A 255 -2.57 16.82 -1.87
C LYS A 255 -1.18 16.60 -2.51
N PRO A 256 -0.24 17.54 -2.32
CA PRO A 256 1.17 17.35 -2.69
C PRO A 256 1.84 16.37 -1.72
N TYR A 257 2.97 15.79 -2.10
CA TYR A 257 3.80 15.02 -1.16
C TYR A 257 4.66 15.99 -0.34
N LEU A 258 4.76 15.75 0.97
CA LEU A 258 5.68 16.52 1.81
C LEU A 258 7.08 15.95 1.59
N GLU A 259 7.96 16.73 0.96
CA GLU A 259 9.39 16.43 0.97
C GLU A 259 9.88 16.58 2.42
N GLY A 260 10.54 15.54 2.92
CA GLY A 260 11.15 15.51 4.26
C GLY A 260 12.52 16.16 4.27
#